data_AF-A0A961D964-F1
#
_entry.id   AF-A0A961D964-F1
#
_cell.length_a   1.000
_cell.length_b   1.000
_cell.length_c   1.000
_cell.angle_alpha   90.00
_cell.angle_beta   90.00
_cell.angle_gamma   90.00
#
_symmetry.space_group_name_H-M   'P 1'
#
loop_
_entity.id
_entity.type
_entity.pdbx_description
1 polymer ?
#
loop_
_entity_poly.entity_id
_entity_poly.type
_entity_poly.pdbx_seq_one_letter_code
_entity_poly.pdbx_strand_id
1 'polypeptide(L)'
;MNSLFTKFTATTLCLCMFASCTNIQNDGTRTRTEGALGGAALGAGLGALIGAASGNAGRGALIGLAAGSIAGLAYGNHVANKKAQYRSTEAWLDACIAQARRTNQNARSYNSTLSARISKLSSEIAAAKASGNRGALRQKKAEIINLENEASKQMKTIDSEITNQNRVLGEASSPTLKNEVISLRSTRSNINSNYQRLASLSREADA
;
A
#
# COMPACT_ATOMS: atom_id res chain seq x y z
N MET A 1 -12.90 -40.14 2.28
CA MET A 1 -11.61 -39.81 2.94
C MET A 1 -10.87 -38.64 2.25
N ASN A 2 -11.56 -37.59 1.80
CA ASN A 2 -10.95 -36.53 0.96
C ASN A 2 -11.04 -35.10 1.54
N SER A 3 -11.59 -34.89 2.75
CA SER A 3 -11.71 -33.54 3.34
C SER A 3 -10.56 -33.14 4.26
N LEU A 4 -9.67 -34.07 4.61
CA LEU A 4 -8.51 -33.83 5.47
C LEU A 4 -7.28 -33.36 4.66
N PHE A 5 -7.10 -33.90 3.44
CA PHE A 5 -5.98 -33.54 2.56
C PHE A 5 -6.07 -32.11 2.01
N THR A 6 -7.27 -31.59 1.74
CA THR A 6 -7.47 -30.20 1.27
C THR A 6 -7.22 -29.16 2.35
N LYS A 7 -7.38 -29.52 3.63
CA LYS A 7 -7.06 -28.64 4.75
C LYS A 7 -5.55 -28.56 4.97
N PHE A 8 -4.84 -29.68 4.78
CA PHE A 8 -3.38 -29.72 4.89
C PHE A 8 -2.68 -28.92 3.79
N THR A 9 -3.15 -28.93 2.55
CA THR A 9 -2.54 -28.15 1.46
C THR A 9 -2.66 -26.63 1.66
N ALA A 10 -3.73 -26.15 2.30
CA ALA A 10 -3.89 -24.74 2.63
C ALA A 10 -2.99 -24.30 3.81
N THR A 11 -2.63 -25.21 4.72
CA THR A 11 -1.73 -24.90 5.85
C THR A 11 -0.25 -24.98 5.44
N THR A 12 0.11 -25.86 4.51
CA THR A 12 1.51 -26.00 4.03
C THR A 12 1.96 -24.85 3.13
N LEU A 13 1.04 -24.16 2.43
CA LEU A 13 1.38 -22.96 1.65
C LEU A 13 1.79 -21.76 2.52
N CYS A 14 1.47 -21.78 3.81
CA CYS A 14 1.85 -20.73 4.77
C CYS A 14 3.29 -20.92 5.31
N LEU A 15 3.87 -22.13 5.22
CA LEU A 15 5.12 -22.47 5.90
C LEU A 15 6.38 -22.34 5.02
N CYS A 16 6.22 -22.14 3.71
CA CYS A 16 7.36 -22.05 2.77
C CYS A 16 7.93 -20.62 2.58
N MET A 17 7.42 -19.60 3.27
CA MET A 17 7.92 -18.23 3.12
C MET A 17 8.93 -17.78 4.20
N PHE A 18 9.32 -18.66 5.12
CA PHE A 18 10.36 -18.36 6.13
C PHE A 18 11.78 -18.80 5.74
N ALA A 19 11.97 -19.33 4.53
CA ALA A 19 13.28 -19.78 4.05
C ALA A 19 13.88 -18.82 2.99
N SER A 20 14.12 -17.57 3.38
CA SER A 20 15.07 -16.68 2.69
C SER A 20 15.86 -15.86 3.70
N CYS A 21 16.62 -16.56 4.55
CA CYS A 21 17.72 -15.97 5.28
C CYS A 21 18.93 -15.91 4.35
N THR A 22 19.19 -14.76 3.72
CA THR A 22 20.50 -14.45 3.15
C THR A 22 20.95 -13.07 3.60
N ASN A 23 21.71 -13.06 4.70
CA ASN A 23 22.98 -12.36 4.84
C ASN A 23 23.03 -10.88 4.36
N ILE A 24 22.53 -9.95 5.17
CA ILE A 24 22.78 -8.51 4.98
C ILE A 24 23.50 -7.97 6.22
N GLN A 25 24.83 -7.92 6.12
CA GLN A 25 25.71 -7.25 7.09
C GLN A 25 25.70 -5.73 6.82
N ASN A 26 24.72 -5.00 7.38
CA ASN A 26 24.83 -3.55 7.65
C ASN A 26 23.69 -3.08 8.58
N ASP A 27 24.02 -2.43 9.69
CA ASP A 27 23.11 -2.11 10.81
C ASP A 27 21.97 -1.15 10.41
N GLY A 28 22.26 -0.19 9.52
CA GLY A 28 21.24 0.73 8.98
C GLY A 28 20.35 0.12 7.89
N THR A 29 20.77 -0.99 7.30
CA THR A 29 19.98 -1.73 6.30
C THR A 29 19.03 -2.70 7.00
N ARG A 30 19.44 -3.25 8.14
CA ARG A 30 18.63 -4.18 8.94
C ARG A 30 17.30 -3.58 9.40
N THR A 31 17.29 -2.39 10.01
CA THR A 31 16.03 -1.75 10.48
C THR A 31 15.09 -1.37 9.34
N ARG A 32 15.63 -0.95 8.18
CA ARG A 32 14.82 -0.58 7.01
C ARG A 32 14.25 -1.80 6.30
N THR A 33 15.06 -2.84 6.19
CA THR A 33 14.66 -4.11 5.57
C THR A 33 13.68 -4.86 6.48
N GLU A 34 13.88 -4.88 7.81
CA GLU A 34 12.93 -5.45 8.77
C GLU A 34 11.63 -4.63 8.87
N GLY A 35 11.69 -3.30 8.80
CA GLY A 35 10.49 -2.45 8.78
C GLY A 35 9.69 -2.56 7.48
N ALA A 36 10.37 -2.66 6.33
CA ALA A 36 9.75 -2.85 5.03
C ALA A 36 9.23 -4.28 4.83
N LEU A 37 9.97 -5.31 5.25
CA LEU A 37 9.53 -6.71 5.23
C LEU A 37 8.41 -6.93 6.24
N GLY A 38 8.52 -6.38 7.46
CA GLY A 38 7.47 -6.44 8.48
C GLY A 38 6.22 -5.71 8.03
N GLY A 39 6.34 -4.49 7.50
CA GLY A 39 5.22 -3.71 6.97
C GLY A 39 4.57 -4.36 5.74
N ALA A 40 5.36 -4.93 4.83
CA ALA A 40 4.85 -5.65 3.66
C ALA A 40 4.24 -7.01 4.02
N ALA A 41 4.81 -7.76 4.96
CA ALA A 41 4.27 -9.05 5.41
C ALA A 41 3.01 -8.87 6.27
N LEU A 42 3.00 -7.90 7.19
CA LEU A 42 1.81 -7.55 7.97
C LEU A 42 0.73 -6.95 7.06
N GLY A 43 1.11 -6.06 6.13
CA GLY A 43 0.23 -5.49 5.13
C GLY A 43 -0.38 -6.57 4.23
N ALA A 44 0.44 -7.47 3.68
CA ALA A 44 -0.01 -8.59 2.86
C ALA A 44 -0.86 -9.58 3.65
N GLY A 45 -0.55 -9.85 4.92
CA GLY A 45 -1.33 -10.72 5.81
C GLY A 45 -2.71 -10.13 6.13
N LEU A 46 -2.78 -8.87 6.56
CA LEU A 46 -4.04 -8.14 6.76
C LEU A 46 -4.84 -8.01 5.47
N GLY A 47 -4.15 -7.70 4.37
CA GLY A 47 -4.73 -7.68 3.03
C GLY A 47 -5.30 -9.04 2.62
N ALA A 48 -4.58 -10.13 2.87
CA ALA A 48 -5.01 -11.49 2.56
C ALA A 48 -6.29 -11.85 3.31
N LEU A 49 -6.42 -11.43 4.57
CA LEU A 49 -7.63 -11.61 5.37
C LEU A 49 -8.83 -10.83 4.81
N ILE A 50 -8.61 -9.58 4.39
CA ILE A 50 -9.63 -8.76 3.70
C ILE A 50 -10.04 -9.42 2.37
N GLY A 51 -9.08 -9.96 1.62
CA GLY A 51 -9.31 -10.68 0.37
C GLY A 51 -10.03 -12.02 0.57
N ALA A 52 -9.71 -12.75 1.66
CA ALA A 52 -10.29 -14.05 1.95
C ALA A 52 -11.79 -13.93 2.25
N ALA A 53 -12.19 -12.89 3.00
CA ALA A 53 -13.60 -12.61 3.29
C ALA A 53 -14.43 -12.27 2.04
N SER A 54 -13.79 -11.87 0.96
CA SER A 54 -14.42 -11.50 -0.31
C SER A 54 -14.29 -12.55 -1.42
N GLY A 55 -13.75 -13.74 -1.10
CA GLY A 55 -13.56 -14.84 -2.04
C GLY A 55 -12.32 -14.74 -2.93
N ASN A 56 -11.39 -13.82 -2.62
CA ASN A 56 -10.14 -13.67 -3.37
C ASN A 56 -9.00 -13.15 -2.47
N ALA A 57 -8.48 -14.05 -1.62
CA ALA A 57 -7.38 -13.79 -0.69
C ALA A 57 -6.15 -13.20 -1.39
N GLY A 58 -5.81 -13.69 -2.60
CA GLY A 58 -4.66 -13.22 -3.36
C GLY A 58 -4.74 -11.73 -3.73
N ARG A 59 -5.92 -11.23 -4.13
CA ARG A 59 -6.10 -9.81 -4.46
C ARG A 59 -6.07 -8.90 -3.24
N GLY A 60 -6.63 -9.36 -2.12
CA GLY A 60 -6.52 -8.61 -0.87
C GLY A 60 -5.08 -8.54 -0.39
N ALA A 61 -4.34 -9.66 -0.46
CA ALA A 61 -2.92 -9.70 -0.13
C ALA A 61 -2.11 -8.72 -0.97
N LEU A 62 -2.42 -8.61 -2.26
CA LEU A 62 -1.75 -7.69 -3.17
C LEU A 62 -1.99 -6.21 -2.81
N ILE A 63 -3.23 -5.83 -2.48
CA ILE A 63 -3.55 -4.46 -2.00
C ILE A 63 -2.80 -4.18 -0.70
N GLY A 64 -2.84 -5.13 0.24
CA GLY A 64 -2.17 -5.00 1.52
C GLY A 64 -0.65 -4.93 1.42
N LEU A 65 -0.05 -5.67 0.49
CA LEU A 65 1.37 -5.58 0.16
C LEU A 65 1.70 -4.18 -0.39
N ALA A 66 0.96 -3.73 -1.40
CA ALA A 66 1.20 -2.42 -2.02
C ALA A 66 1.05 -1.29 -1.00
N ALA A 67 0.04 -1.36 -0.15
CA ALA A 67 -0.20 -0.37 0.91
C ALA A 67 0.88 -0.43 2.00
N GLY A 68 1.22 -1.64 2.48
CA GLY A 68 2.29 -1.85 3.47
C GLY A 68 3.65 -1.37 2.99
N SER A 69 3.94 -1.49 1.69
CA SER A 69 5.19 -1.04 1.08
C SER A 69 5.38 0.48 1.12
N ILE A 70 4.30 1.26 1.02
CA ILE A 70 4.36 2.74 1.10
C ILE A 70 4.46 3.17 2.56
N ALA A 71 3.63 2.58 3.45
CA ALA A 71 3.63 2.90 4.87
C ALA A 71 4.98 2.58 5.53
N GLY A 72 5.60 1.45 5.18
CA GLY A 72 6.93 1.05 5.66
C GLY A 72 8.06 2.02 5.24
N LEU A 73 7.92 2.68 4.09
CA LEU A 73 8.89 3.70 3.64
C LEU A 73 8.77 5.00 4.44
N ALA A 74 7.57 5.36 4.89
CA ALA A 74 7.34 6.58 5.67
C ALA A 74 7.63 6.42 7.15
N TYR A 75 7.52 5.22 7.72
CA TYR A 75 8.00 4.99 9.09
C TYR A 75 9.54 5.09 9.18
N GLY A 76 10.25 4.84 8.07
CA GLY A 76 11.69 5.06 7.91
C GLY A 76 12.10 6.49 7.53
N ASN A 77 11.27 7.51 7.77
CA ASN A 77 11.47 8.92 7.34
C ASN A 77 12.71 9.59 7.96
N HIS A 78 13.86 9.30 7.37
CA HIS A 78 15.14 9.76 7.92
C HIS A 78 16.06 10.36 6.86
N VAL A 79 15.73 10.31 5.56
CA VAL A 79 16.66 10.82 4.53
C VAL A 79 16.70 12.34 4.50
N ALA A 80 15.54 13.00 4.33
CA ALA A 80 15.45 14.45 4.33
C ALA A 80 15.96 15.08 5.64
N ASN A 81 15.62 14.46 6.78
CA ASN A 81 15.98 14.96 8.12
C ASN A 81 17.43 14.65 8.55
N LYS A 82 18.18 13.84 7.79
CA LYS A 82 19.56 13.45 8.12
C LYS A 82 20.59 14.03 7.17
N LYS A 83 20.37 15.24 6.65
CA LYS A 83 21.36 15.94 5.81
C LYS A 83 22.78 15.89 6.39
N ALA A 84 22.91 16.09 7.70
CA ALA A 84 24.20 16.05 8.42
C ALA A 84 24.92 14.69 8.39
N GLN A 85 24.24 13.59 8.04
CA GLN A 85 24.86 12.26 7.92
C GLN A 85 25.42 11.97 6.53
N TYR A 86 25.21 12.87 5.56
CA TYR A 86 25.71 12.71 4.20
C TYR A 86 27.05 13.42 4.01
N ARG A 87 27.90 12.82 3.16
CA ARG A 87 29.23 13.34 2.85
C ARG A 87 29.19 14.63 2.02
N SER A 88 28.11 14.86 1.28
CA SER A 88 27.88 16.05 0.45
C SER A 88 26.39 16.30 0.25
N THR A 89 26.03 17.53 -0.13
CA THR A 89 24.65 17.90 -0.50
C THR A 89 24.13 17.08 -1.68
N GLU A 90 24.98 16.75 -2.65
CA GLU A 90 24.64 15.92 -3.80
C GLU A 90 24.22 14.51 -3.38
N ALA A 91 25.02 13.86 -2.52
CA ALA A 91 24.69 12.52 -2.00
C ALA A 91 23.38 12.50 -1.20
N TRP A 92 23.09 13.59 -0.47
CA TRP A 92 21.82 13.76 0.23
C TRP A 92 20.64 13.95 -0.74
N LEU A 93 20.80 14.78 -1.77
CA LEU A 93 19.78 15.00 -2.80
C LEU A 93 19.47 13.72 -3.57
N ASP A 94 20.50 12.95 -3.96
CA ASP A 94 20.32 11.67 -4.64
C ASP A 94 19.52 10.69 -3.78
N ALA A 95 19.79 10.64 -2.47
CA ALA A 95 19.01 9.84 -1.55
C ALA A 95 17.57 10.32 -1.43
N CYS A 96 17.33 11.64 -1.42
CA CYS A 96 15.98 12.23 -1.41
C CYS A 96 15.22 11.87 -2.69
N ILE A 97 15.85 11.98 -3.85
CA ILE A 97 15.29 11.59 -5.16
C ILE A 97 14.97 10.10 -5.19
N ALA A 98 15.87 9.25 -4.70
CA ALA A 98 15.66 7.80 -4.65
C ALA A 98 14.50 7.41 -3.72
N GLN A 99 14.31 8.14 -2.61
CA GLN A 99 13.16 7.96 -1.74
C GLN A 99 11.86 8.37 -2.44
N ALA A 100 11.81 9.58 -3.01
CA ALA A 100 10.63 10.10 -3.71
C ALA A 100 10.21 9.19 -4.87
N ARG A 101 11.17 8.66 -5.63
CA ARG A 101 10.94 7.68 -6.72
C ARG A 101 10.32 6.39 -6.22
N ARG A 102 10.86 5.80 -5.16
CA ARG A 102 10.32 4.56 -4.57
C ARG A 102 8.89 4.77 -4.06
N THR A 103 8.63 5.87 -3.36
CA THR A 103 7.29 6.22 -2.91
C THR A 103 6.34 6.43 -4.09
N ASN A 104 6.77 7.10 -5.16
CA ASN A 104 6.00 7.28 -6.39
C ASN A 104 5.63 5.93 -7.04
N GLN A 105 6.61 5.05 -7.22
CA GLN A 105 6.39 3.73 -7.83
C GLN A 105 5.38 2.90 -7.01
N ASN A 106 5.56 2.85 -5.69
CA ASN A 106 4.68 2.09 -4.81
C ASN A 106 3.28 2.71 -4.75
N ALA A 107 3.16 4.04 -4.68
CA ALA A 107 1.88 4.76 -4.70
C ALA A 107 1.12 4.53 -6.01
N ARG A 108 1.80 4.50 -7.16
CA ARG A 108 1.18 4.19 -8.46
C ARG A 108 0.68 2.75 -8.51
N SER A 109 1.48 1.80 -8.01
CA SER A 109 1.09 0.38 -7.92
C SER A 109 -0.11 0.17 -7.00
N TYR A 110 -0.12 0.85 -5.85
CA TYR A 110 -1.26 0.84 -4.95
C TYR A 110 -2.51 1.43 -5.63
N ASN A 111 -2.39 2.59 -6.28
CA ASN A 111 -3.51 3.25 -6.94
C ASN A 111 -4.08 2.41 -8.10
N SER A 112 -3.24 1.75 -8.91
CA SER A 112 -3.71 0.86 -9.98
C SER A 112 -4.47 -0.35 -9.42
N THR A 113 -3.95 -0.95 -8.34
CA THR A 113 -4.58 -2.09 -7.66
C THR A 113 -5.93 -1.67 -7.03
N LEU A 114 -5.97 -0.50 -6.39
CA LEU A 114 -7.18 0.07 -5.80
C LEU A 114 -8.25 0.33 -6.87
N SER A 115 -7.88 0.97 -7.99
CA SER A 115 -8.76 1.20 -9.13
C SER A 115 -9.38 -0.10 -9.65
N ALA A 116 -8.57 -1.14 -9.84
CA ALA A 116 -9.04 -2.43 -10.31
C ALA A 116 -10.01 -3.09 -9.30
N ARG A 117 -9.75 -2.93 -8.00
CA ARG A 117 -10.64 -3.46 -6.96
C ARG A 117 -11.97 -2.71 -6.90
N ILE A 118 -11.97 -1.39 -7.02
CA ILE A 118 -13.19 -0.58 -7.08
C ILE A 118 -14.09 -1.04 -8.23
N SER A 119 -13.52 -1.22 -9.43
CA SER A 119 -14.29 -1.71 -10.58
C SER A 119 -14.92 -3.08 -10.34
N LYS A 120 -14.22 -3.98 -9.63
CA LYS A 120 -14.78 -5.29 -9.27
C LYS A 120 -15.81 -5.22 -8.14
N LEU A 121 -15.59 -4.38 -7.13
CA LEU A 121 -16.55 -4.20 -6.05
C LEU A 121 -17.88 -3.66 -6.58
N SER A 122 -17.82 -2.74 -7.55
CA SER A 122 -19.01 -2.24 -8.24
C SER A 122 -19.82 -3.37 -8.89
N SER A 123 -19.17 -4.27 -9.65
CA SER A 123 -19.89 -5.40 -10.28
C SER A 123 -20.38 -6.44 -9.27
N GLU A 124 -19.60 -6.73 -8.22
CA GLU A 124 -20.01 -7.63 -7.14
C GLU A 124 -21.20 -7.10 -6.34
N ILE A 125 -21.25 -5.80 -6.06
CA ILE A 125 -22.38 -5.15 -5.39
C ILE A 125 -23.61 -5.21 -6.27
N ALA A 126 -23.50 -4.87 -7.56
CA ALA A 126 -24.63 -4.94 -8.51
C ALA A 126 -25.21 -6.37 -8.59
N ALA A 127 -24.35 -7.39 -8.68
CA ALA A 127 -24.79 -8.79 -8.69
C ALA A 127 -25.44 -9.22 -7.36
N ALA A 128 -24.87 -8.79 -6.22
CA ALA A 128 -25.42 -9.09 -4.90
C ALA A 128 -26.80 -8.41 -4.70
N LYS A 129 -26.99 -7.19 -5.21
CA LYS A 129 -28.30 -6.52 -5.24
C LYS A 129 -29.31 -7.27 -6.09
N ALA A 130 -28.94 -7.61 -7.33
CA ALA A 130 -29.82 -8.32 -8.25
C ALA A 130 -30.27 -9.69 -7.71
N SER A 131 -29.40 -10.37 -6.95
CA SER A 131 -29.68 -11.65 -6.30
C SER A 131 -30.32 -11.53 -4.91
N GLY A 132 -30.55 -10.31 -4.39
CA GLY A 132 -31.07 -10.10 -3.04
C GLY A 132 -30.14 -10.60 -1.92
N ASN A 133 -28.86 -10.84 -2.21
CA ASN A 133 -27.91 -11.43 -1.28
C ASN A 133 -27.37 -10.39 -0.28
N ARG A 134 -28.15 -10.13 0.76
CA ARG A 134 -27.81 -9.20 1.85
C ARG A 134 -26.52 -9.56 2.59
N GLY A 135 -26.19 -10.85 2.70
CA GLY A 135 -24.95 -11.32 3.31
C GLY A 135 -23.72 -10.85 2.52
N ALA A 136 -23.75 -11.01 1.20
CA ALA A 136 -22.70 -10.55 0.30
C ALA A 136 -22.55 -9.02 0.35
N LEU A 137 -23.65 -8.25 0.35
CA LEU A 137 -23.61 -6.79 0.46
C LEU A 137 -22.90 -6.32 1.74
N ARG A 138 -23.20 -6.94 2.90
CA ARG A 138 -22.53 -6.63 4.18
C ARG A 138 -21.04 -6.93 4.14
N GLN A 139 -20.63 -8.04 3.51
CA GLN A 139 -19.22 -8.39 3.34
C GLN A 139 -18.48 -7.38 2.46
N LYS A 140 -19.06 -6.99 1.31
CA LYS A 140 -18.45 -5.99 0.41
C LYS A 140 -18.37 -4.62 1.06
N LYS A 141 -19.37 -4.23 1.85
CA LYS A 141 -19.32 -2.98 2.64
C LYS A 141 -18.17 -2.99 3.65
N ALA A 142 -18.00 -4.07 4.41
CA ALA A 142 -16.89 -4.18 5.36
C ALA A 142 -15.52 -4.08 4.66
N GLU A 143 -15.40 -4.69 3.48
CA GLU A 143 -14.20 -4.55 2.65
C GLU A 143 -13.98 -3.11 2.16
N ILE A 144 -15.03 -2.43 1.69
CA ILE A 144 -14.95 -1.03 1.25
C ILE A 144 -14.43 -0.14 2.37
N ILE A 145 -14.97 -0.28 3.59
CA ILE A 145 -14.53 0.51 4.76
C ILE A 145 -13.05 0.28 5.06
N ASN A 146 -12.55 -0.95 4.94
CA ASN A 146 -11.13 -1.24 5.11
C ASN A 146 -10.27 -0.59 4.02
N LEU A 147 -10.73 -0.61 2.77
CA LEU A 147 -10.04 0.06 1.65
C LEU A 147 -10.04 1.58 1.79
N GLU A 148 -11.12 2.19 2.29
CA GLU A 148 -11.19 3.62 2.61
C GLU A 148 -10.17 4.01 3.69
N ASN A 149 -10.13 3.24 4.78
CA ASN A 149 -9.18 3.44 5.87
C ASN A 149 -7.74 3.33 5.37
N GLU A 150 -7.45 2.34 4.51
CA GLU A 150 -6.12 2.17 3.95
C GLU A 150 -5.76 3.32 3.00
N ALA A 151 -6.66 3.68 2.06
CA ALA A 151 -6.45 4.78 1.13
C ALA A 151 -6.20 6.10 1.87
N SER A 152 -6.93 6.35 2.97
CA SER A 152 -6.72 7.51 3.85
C SER A 152 -5.33 7.51 4.48
N LYS A 153 -4.85 6.38 5.01
CA LYS A 153 -3.48 6.26 5.55
C LYS A 153 -2.43 6.49 4.47
N GLN A 154 -2.61 5.91 3.29
CA GLN A 154 -1.69 6.07 2.17
C GLN A 154 -1.57 7.52 1.70
N MET A 155 -2.70 8.24 1.61
CA MET A 155 -2.69 9.67 1.31
C MET A 155 -1.90 10.47 2.36
N LYS A 156 -2.08 10.19 3.66
CA LYS A 156 -1.31 10.86 4.74
C LYS A 156 0.19 10.60 4.64
N THR A 157 0.57 9.37 4.29
CA THR A 157 1.97 9.01 4.05
C THR A 157 2.54 9.79 2.87
N ILE A 158 1.82 9.85 1.74
CA ILE A 158 2.25 10.59 0.55
C ILE A 158 2.32 12.10 0.85
N ASP A 159 1.36 12.65 1.60
CA ASP A 159 1.35 14.05 2.01
C ASP A 159 2.58 14.40 2.89
N SER A 160 2.98 13.48 3.77
CA SER A 160 4.18 13.62 4.61
C SER A 160 5.46 13.62 3.76
N GLU A 161 5.54 12.72 2.77
CA GLU A 161 6.65 12.68 1.81
C GLU A 161 6.72 13.96 0.99
N ILE A 162 5.60 14.42 0.41
CA ILE A 162 5.52 15.70 -0.32
C ILE A 162 6.01 16.86 0.55
N THR A 163 5.60 16.90 1.82
CA THR A 163 6.01 17.95 2.76
C THR A 163 7.51 17.91 3.02
N ASN A 164 8.08 16.74 3.25
CA ASN A 164 9.51 16.58 3.46
C ASN A 164 10.32 16.99 2.21
N GLN A 165 9.90 16.56 1.03
CA GLN A 165 10.61 16.86 -0.21
C GLN A 165 10.47 18.34 -0.61
N ASN A 166 9.35 19.00 -0.29
CA ASN A 166 9.24 20.45 -0.44
C ASN A 166 10.23 21.21 0.47
N ARG A 167 10.51 20.71 1.68
CA ARG A 167 11.54 21.28 2.57
C ARG A 167 12.92 21.17 1.93
N VAL A 168 13.27 19.99 1.40
CA VAL A 168 14.53 19.75 0.67
C VAL A 168 14.67 20.72 -0.50
N LEU A 169 13.61 20.92 -1.29
CA LEU A 169 13.61 21.84 -2.44
C LEU A 169 13.76 23.32 -2.04
N GLY A 170 13.42 23.68 -0.79
CA GLY A 170 13.68 25.01 -0.24
C GLY A 170 15.15 25.23 0.14
N GLU A 171 15.88 24.16 0.45
CA GLU A 171 17.30 24.21 0.80
C GLU A 171 18.23 24.01 -0.40
N ALA A 172 17.80 23.25 -1.40
CA ALA A 172 18.59 22.94 -2.59
C ALA A 172 17.71 22.76 -3.83
N SER A 173 18.06 23.49 -4.91
CA SER A 173 17.32 23.43 -6.16
C SER A 173 17.61 22.12 -6.91
N SER A 174 16.58 21.29 -7.12
CA SER A 174 16.68 20.06 -7.90
C SER A 174 15.43 19.91 -8.80
N PRO A 175 15.56 20.10 -10.13
CA PRO A 175 14.47 19.91 -11.07
C PRO A 175 13.92 18.47 -11.04
N THR A 176 14.81 17.48 -10.87
CA THR A 176 14.43 16.07 -10.77
C THR A 176 13.55 15.83 -9.57
N LEU A 177 13.95 16.31 -8.39
CA LEU A 177 13.16 16.13 -7.18
C LEU A 177 11.81 16.87 -7.26
N LYS A 178 11.79 18.06 -7.87
CA LYS A 178 10.56 18.81 -8.13
C LYS A 178 9.56 18.01 -8.98
N ASN A 179 10.05 17.33 -10.02
CA ASN A 179 9.21 16.48 -10.87
C ASN A 179 8.67 15.26 -10.11
N GLU A 180 9.47 14.65 -9.24
CA GLU A 180 9.00 13.55 -8.39
C GLU A 180 7.90 14.01 -7.42
N VAL A 181 8.02 15.21 -6.84
CA VAL A 181 6.98 15.80 -5.98
C VAL A 181 5.68 16.07 -6.75
N ILE A 182 5.77 16.55 -8.00
CA ILE A 182 4.60 16.74 -8.87
C ILE A 182 3.91 15.40 -9.13
N SER A 183 4.67 14.34 -9.41
CA SER A 183 4.13 12.98 -9.57
C SER A 183 3.45 12.46 -8.30
N LEU A 184 4.03 12.70 -7.12
CA LEU A 184 3.42 12.30 -5.85
C LEU A 184 2.07 12.98 -5.65
N ARG A 185 1.98 14.29 -5.92
CA ARG A 185 0.72 15.06 -5.84
C ARG A 185 -0.34 14.53 -6.81
N SER A 186 0.04 14.23 -8.04
CA SER A 186 -0.86 13.64 -9.05
C SER A 186 -1.39 12.28 -8.57
N THR A 187 -0.50 11.40 -8.10
CA THR A 187 -0.89 10.06 -7.62
C THR A 187 -1.78 10.15 -6.38
N ARG A 188 -1.47 11.04 -5.44
CA ARG A 188 -2.31 11.33 -4.26
C ARG A 188 -3.71 11.79 -4.65
N SER A 189 -3.82 12.66 -5.65
CA SER A 189 -5.11 13.12 -6.17
C SER A 189 -5.92 11.97 -6.76
N ASN A 190 -5.29 11.07 -7.53
CA ASN A 190 -5.95 9.88 -8.06
C ASN A 190 -6.42 8.92 -6.96
N ILE A 191 -5.62 8.73 -5.90
CA ILE A 191 -6.04 7.93 -4.74
C ILE A 191 -7.24 8.57 -4.04
N ASN A 192 -7.27 9.90 -3.92
CA ASN A 192 -8.42 10.62 -3.37
C ASN A 192 -9.69 10.43 -4.22
N SER A 193 -9.59 10.48 -5.54
CA SER A 193 -10.72 10.17 -6.42
C SER A 193 -11.21 8.74 -6.22
N ASN A 194 -10.31 7.77 -6.05
CA ASN A 194 -10.65 6.38 -5.73
C ASN A 194 -11.28 6.23 -4.34
N TYR A 195 -10.81 6.97 -3.34
CA TYR A 195 -11.43 7.03 -2.02
C TYR A 195 -12.89 7.52 -2.10
N GLN A 196 -13.16 8.56 -2.89
CA GLN A 196 -14.53 9.06 -3.09
C GLN A 196 -15.44 8.03 -3.79
N ARG A 197 -14.89 7.25 -4.73
CA ARG A 197 -15.60 6.14 -5.40
C ARG A 197 -15.90 4.98 -4.45
N LEU A 198 -14.99 4.68 -3.51
CA LEU A 198 -15.28 3.71 -2.44
C LEU A 198 -16.45 4.18 -1.57
N ALA A 199 -16.47 5.47 -1.21
CA ALA A 199 -17.55 6.04 -0.41
C ALA A 199 -18.90 6.00 -1.13
N SER A 200 -18.94 6.17 -2.46
CA SER A 200 -20.18 5.99 -3.22
C SER A 200 -20.63 4.52 -3.23
N LEU A 201 -19.71 3.57 -3.47
CA LEU A 201 -20.02 2.15 -3.44
C LEU A 201 -20.49 1.68 -2.06
N SER A 202 -19.96 2.25 -0.98
CA SER A 202 -20.40 1.96 0.40
C SER A 202 -21.88 2.28 0.59
N ARG A 203 -22.31 3.47 0.12
CA ARG A 203 -23.71 3.90 0.14
C ARG A 203 -24.59 3.05 -0.77
N GLU A 204 -24.07 2.66 -1.93
CA GLU A 204 -24.78 1.74 -2.81
C GLU A 204 -25.03 0.41 -2.11
N ALA A 205 -24.05 -0.17 -1.42
CA ALA A 205 -24.23 -1.44 -0.70
C ALA A 205 -25.28 -1.41 0.43
N ASP A 206 -25.68 -0.21 0.89
CA ASP A 206 -26.72 -0.02 1.92
C ASP A 206 -28.16 0.04 1.40
N ALA A 207 -28.33 0.35 0.11
CA ALA A 207 -29.64 0.51 -0.53
C ALA A 207 -30.14 -0.80 -1.17
#